data_AF-A0A1W9Q9Z9-F1
#
_entry.id   AF-A0A1W9Q9Z9-F1
#
_cell.length_a   1.000
_cell.length_b   1.000
_cell.length_c   1.000
_cell.angle_alpha   90.00
_cell.angle_beta   90.00
_cell.angle_gamma   90.00
#
_symmetry.space_group_name_H-M   'P 1'
#
loop_
_entity.id
_entity.type
_entity.pdbx_description
1 polymer ?
#
loop_
_entity_poly.entity_id
_entity_poly.type
_entity_poly.pdbx_seq_one_letter_code
_entity_poly.pdbx_strand_id
1 'polypeptide(L)'
;MRRRKVRCYRAFAEGAGTFNNEVFYIATEGYRIELASCTCCGEVFAVDRENRNIGARALREVSASVACPGCGTVLRDSISAYPEVFLARNGKLGCFSPPTIIPPDEESAVMEFWALEIEDFV
;
A
#
# COMPACT_ATOMS: atom_id res chain seq x y z
N MET A 1 6.96 -9.84 -10.01
CA MET A 1 6.22 -9.53 -8.75
C MET A 1 5.50 -10.76 -8.26
N ARG A 2 5.48 -10.97 -6.94
CA ARG A 2 4.80 -12.08 -6.26
C ARG A 2 3.76 -11.55 -5.28
N ARG A 3 2.70 -12.32 -5.01
CA ARG A 3 1.74 -12.00 -3.94
C ARG A 3 2.34 -12.40 -2.58
N ARG A 4 2.04 -11.62 -1.54
CA ARG A 4 2.46 -11.87 -0.16
C ARG A 4 1.29 -11.65 0.78
N LYS A 5 1.17 -12.52 1.78
CA LYS A 5 0.22 -12.40 2.88
C LYS A 5 0.73 -11.35 3.89
N VAL A 6 -0.11 -10.37 4.19
CA VAL A 6 0.18 -9.29 5.15
C VAL A 6 -0.98 -9.22 6.13
N ARG A 7 -0.67 -9.17 7.43
CA ARG A 7 -1.65 -8.88 8.46
C ARG A 7 -1.88 -7.38 8.51
N CYS A 8 -3.13 -6.95 8.36
CA CYS A 8 -3.54 -5.55 8.36
C CYS A 8 -4.91 -5.38 9.03
N TYR A 9 -5.26 -4.15 9.33
CA TYR A 9 -6.58 -3.77 9.80
C TYR A 9 -7.40 -3.19 8.67
N ARG A 10 -8.72 -3.34 8.76
CA ARG A 10 -9.66 -2.72 7.84
C ARG A 10 -10.27 -1.47 8.45
N ALA A 11 -10.40 -0.42 7.65
CA ALA A 11 -11.17 0.77 7.97
C ALA A 11 -12.03 1.20 6.80
N PHE A 12 -12.90 2.19 7.06
CA PHE A 12 -13.76 2.80 6.06
C PHE A 12 -13.46 4.30 6.01
N ALA A 13 -12.96 4.76 4.86
CA ALA A 13 -12.57 6.13 4.62
C ALA A 13 -13.67 6.91 3.89
N GLU A 14 -13.84 8.16 4.29
CA GLU A 14 -14.46 9.19 3.46
C GLU A 14 -13.37 9.87 2.64
N GLY A 15 -13.56 9.96 1.33
CA GLY A 15 -12.56 10.55 0.46
C GLY A 15 -13.11 10.75 -0.95
N ALA A 16 -12.64 11.82 -1.61
CA ALA A 16 -13.03 12.15 -2.97
C ALA A 16 -14.55 12.29 -3.21
N GLY A 17 -15.30 12.68 -2.18
CA GLY A 17 -16.77 12.82 -2.24
C GLY A 17 -17.53 11.49 -2.18
N THR A 18 -16.87 10.38 -1.82
CA THR A 18 -17.53 9.11 -1.51
C THR A 18 -17.29 8.70 -0.07
N PHE A 19 -18.30 8.05 0.51
CA PHE A 19 -18.25 7.47 1.85
C PHE A 19 -17.98 5.97 1.76
N ASN A 20 -17.53 5.39 2.88
CA ASN A 20 -17.35 3.95 3.04
C ASN A 20 -16.40 3.31 2.00
N ASN A 21 -15.32 4.01 1.63
CA ASN A 21 -14.25 3.39 0.86
C ASN A 21 -13.49 2.45 1.79
N GLU A 22 -13.54 1.15 1.50
CA GLU A 22 -12.77 0.16 2.26
C GLU A 22 -11.27 0.41 2.05
N VAL A 23 -10.55 0.56 3.14
CA VAL A 23 -9.10 0.74 3.14
C VAL A 23 -8.43 -0.20 4.14
N PHE A 24 -7.17 -0.53 3.87
CA PHE A 24 -6.34 -1.35 4.76
C PHE A 24 -5.18 -0.53 5.33
N TYR A 25 -4.80 -0.81 6.56
CA TYR A 25 -3.63 -0.16 7.17
C TYR A 25 -2.88 -1.12 8.08
N ILE A 26 -1.60 -0.80 8.30
CA ILE A 26 -0.72 -1.54 9.19
C ILE A 26 -0.58 -0.72 10.48
N ALA A 27 -0.73 -1.37 11.63
CA ALA A 27 -0.41 -0.75 12.90
C ALA A 27 1.10 -0.49 12.97
N THR A 28 1.49 0.74 13.29
CA THR A 28 2.89 1.22 13.23
C THR A 28 3.81 0.56 14.25
N GLU A 29 3.29 -0.12 15.28
CA GLU A 29 4.10 -0.85 16.25
C GLU A 29 4.37 -2.29 15.80
N GLY A 30 5.65 -2.62 15.59
CA GLY A 30 6.13 -3.99 15.37
C GLY A 30 6.14 -4.49 13.93
N TYR A 31 5.40 -3.84 13.02
CA TYR A 31 5.37 -4.22 11.61
C TYR A 31 6.28 -3.32 10.76
N ARG A 32 7.18 -3.94 10.02
CA ARG A 32 8.07 -3.23 9.06
C ARG A 32 7.57 -3.29 7.62
N ILE A 33 6.31 -3.69 7.44
CA ILE A 33 5.64 -3.65 6.14
C ILE A 33 4.91 -2.32 6.05
N GLU A 34 5.19 -1.59 4.99
CA GLU A 34 4.39 -0.44 4.57
C GLU A 34 3.48 -0.85 3.40
N LEU A 35 2.33 -0.19 3.27
CA LEU A 35 1.48 -0.35 2.10
C LEU A 35 1.61 0.86 1.17
N ALA A 36 1.60 0.58 -0.13
CA ALA A 36 1.57 1.58 -1.17
C ALA A 36 0.46 1.26 -2.17
N SER A 37 -0.04 2.22 -2.92
CA SER A 37 -1.07 1.98 -3.93
C SER A 37 -0.76 2.65 -5.26
N CYS A 38 -1.21 2.02 -6.35
CA CYS A 38 -1.19 2.64 -7.67
C CYS A 38 -2.33 3.65 -7.76
N THR A 39 -2.02 4.93 -7.98
CA THR A 39 -2.98 6.02 -8.11
C THR A 39 -3.79 5.96 -9.41
N CYS A 40 -3.43 5.09 -10.36
CA CYS A 40 -4.16 4.90 -11.61
C CYS A 40 -5.27 3.83 -11.51
N CYS A 41 -5.04 2.74 -10.76
CA CYS A 41 -5.98 1.61 -10.70
C CYS A 41 -6.33 1.12 -9.29
N GLY A 42 -5.70 1.66 -8.25
CA GLY A 42 -5.97 1.32 -6.86
C GLY A 42 -5.34 0.02 -6.36
N GLU A 43 -4.54 -0.68 -7.19
CA GLU A 43 -3.85 -1.90 -6.75
C GLU A 43 -2.91 -1.57 -5.57
N VAL A 44 -2.96 -2.40 -4.52
CA VAL A 44 -2.18 -2.21 -3.28
C VAL A 44 -0.97 -3.15 -3.26
N PHE A 45 0.15 -2.60 -2.80
CA PHE A 45 1.45 -3.24 -2.72
C PHE A 45 1.94 -3.27 -1.28
N ALA A 46 2.58 -4.37 -0.90
CA ALA A 46 3.34 -4.49 0.33
C ALA A 46 4.81 -4.17 0.07
N VAL A 47 5.37 -3.30 0.88
CA VAL A 47 6.75 -2.84 0.81
C VAL A 47 7.46 -3.26 2.09
N ASP A 48 8.47 -4.12 1.95
CA ASP A 48 9.23 -4.64 3.08
C ASP A 48 10.39 -3.69 3.43
N ARG A 49 10.23 -2.93 4.52
CA ARG A 49 11.25 -1.97 4.99
C ARG A 49 12.42 -2.64 5.71
N GLU A 50 12.37 -3.94 6.00
CA GLU A 50 13.54 -4.70 6.50
C GLU A 50 14.44 -5.19 5.39
N ASN A 51 13.96 -5.24 4.15
CA ASN A 51 14.80 -5.54 3.02
C ASN A 51 15.89 -4.46 2.88
N ARG A 52 17.16 -4.85 2.98
CA ARG A 52 18.31 -3.93 2.94
C ARG A 52 18.39 -3.11 1.65
N ASN A 53 17.85 -3.64 0.56
CA ASN A 53 17.82 -2.95 -0.74
C ASN A 53 16.70 -1.90 -0.80
N ILE A 54 15.71 -1.98 0.08
CA ILE A 54 14.55 -1.08 0.15
C ILE A 54 14.70 -0.08 1.30
N GLY A 55 14.91 -0.55 2.52
CA GLY A 55 15.17 0.23 3.74
C GLY A 55 14.61 1.67 3.72
N ALA A 56 15.51 2.63 3.54
CA ALA A 56 15.22 4.07 3.55
C ALA A 56 14.89 4.68 2.18
N ARG A 57 14.87 3.89 1.10
CA ARG A 57 14.58 4.38 -0.26
C ARG A 57 13.14 4.87 -0.35
N ALA A 58 12.92 5.93 -1.11
CA ALA A 58 11.57 6.43 -1.38
C ALA A 58 10.79 5.41 -2.23
N LEU A 59 9.45 5.37 -2.09
CA LEU A 59 8.61 4.46 -2.88
C LEU A 59 8.88 4.56 -4.39
N ARG A 60 9.10 5.80 -4.88
CA ARG A 60 9.42 6.08 -6.29
C ARG A 60 10.74 5.48 -6.76
N GLU A 61 11.71 5.35 -5.86
CA GLU A 61 13.01 4.73 -6.16
C GLU A 61 12.87 3.21 -6.22
N VAL A 62 12.12 2.63 -5.27
CA VAL A 62 11.81 1.20 -5.23
C VAL A 62 10.98 0.78 -6.45
N SER A 63 10.12 1.67 -6.96
CA SER A 63 9.20 1.39 -8.07
C SER A 63 9.65 1.92 -9.43
N ALA A 64 10.89 2.42 -9.55
CA ALA A 64 11.34 3.25 -10.67
C ALA A 64 11.15 2.62 -12.06
N SER A 65 11.24 1.28 -12.16
CA SER A 65 11.11 0.52 -13.41
C SER A 65 10.06 -0.59 -13.32
N VAL A 66 9.19 -0.55 -12.31
CA VAL A 66 8.17 -1.57 -12.08
C VAL A 66 6.85 -1.12 -12.71
N ALA A 67 6.27 -1.94 -13.58
CA ALA A 67 4.93 -1.71 -14.10
C ALA A 67 3.87 -2.26 -13.13
N CYS A 68 2.77 -1.54 -12.94
CA CYS A 68 1.64 -2.01 -12.16
C CYS A 68 1.06 -3.28 -12.80
N PRO A 69 0.89 -4.39 -12.07
CA PRO A 69 0.33 -5.62 -12.64
C PRO A 69 -1.16 -5.47 -12.97
N GLY A 70 -1.86 -4.51 -12.37
CA GLY A 70 -3.29 -4.26 -12.61
C GLY A 70 -3.58 -3.43 -13.87
N CYS A 71 -2.74 -2.43 -14.19
CA CYS A 71 -3.01 -1.51 -15.31
C CYS A 71 -1.82 -1.28 -16.26
N GLY A 72 -0.65 -1.84 -15.99
CA GLY A 72 0.56 -1.70 -16.82
C GLY A 72 1.29 -0.36 -16.68
N THR A 73 0.73 0.63 -15.96
CA THR A 73 1.38 1.93 -15.75
C THR A 73 2.67 1.79 -14.93
N VAL A 74 3.71 2.54 -15.30
CA VAL A 74 4.96 2.60 -14.53
C VAL A 74 4.70 3.19 -13.15
N LEU A 75 5.09 2.46 -12.10
CA LEU A 75 4.80 2.80 -10.72
C LEU A 75 5.62 3.98 -10.20
N ARG A 76 6.76 4.32 -10.82
CA ARG A 76 7.56 5.49 -10.41
C ARG A 76 6.74 6.75 -10.20
N ASP A 77 5.83 7.02 -11.12
CA ASP A 77 5.05 8.26 -11.17
C ASP A 77 3.60 8.06 -10.71
N SER A 78 3.20 6.80 -10.48
CA SER A 78 1.83 6.42 -10.12
C SER A 78 1.73 5.68 -8.79
N ILE A 79 2.81 5.59 -8.01
CA ILE A 79 2.80 5.02 -6.65
C ILE A 79 2.62 6.11 -5.60
N SER A 80 1.82 5.84 -4.58
CA SER A 80 1.70 6.67 -3.38
C SER A 80 1.62 5.83 -2.11
N ALA A 81 1.92 6.44 -0.96
CA ALA A 81 1.73 5.82 0.35
C ALA A 81 0.25 5.48 0.56
N TYR A 82 -0.02 4.29 1.08
CA TYR A 82 -1.37 3.80 1.33
C TYR A 82 -1.53 3.42 2.81
N PRO A 83 -2.68 3.75 3.44
CA PRO A 83 -3.88 4.35 2.86
C PRO A 83 -3.91 5.89 2.83
N GLU A 84 -2.79 6.56 3.11
CA GLU A 84 -2.71 8.03 3.11
C GLU A 84 -3.21 8.65 1.81
N VAL A 85 -2.95 8.00 0.68
CA VAL A 85 -3.56 8.27 -0.62
C VAL A 85 -4.09 6.96 -1.19
N PHE A 86 -5.36 6.94 -1.59
CA PHE A 86 -6.02 5.78 -2.16
C PHE A 86 -6.92 6.17 -3.33
N LEU A 87 -7.15 5.24 -4.26
CA LEU A 87 -8.12 5.42 -5.33
C LEU A 87 -9.52 5.03 -4.81
N ALA A 88 -10.39 6.01 -4.65
CA ALA A 88 -11.77 5.80 -4.25
C ALA A 88 -12.58 5.11 -5.35
N ARG A 89 -13.75 4.55 -4.99
CA ARG A 89 -14.61 3.80 -5.94
C ARG A 89 -15.07 4.60 -7.15
N ASN A 90 -15.09 5.94 -7.04
CA ASN A 90 -15.44 6.84 -8.14
C ASN A 90 -14.24 7.17 -9.06
N GLY A 91 -13.10 6.50 -8.88
CA GLY A 91 -11.88 6.70 -9.68
C GLY A 91 -11.11 7.97 -9.33
N LYS A 92 -11.43 8.65 -8.23
CA LYS A 92 -10.71 9.84 -7.75
C LYS A 92 -9.84 9.50 -6.54
N LEU A 93 -8.80 10.28 -6.33
CA LEU A 93 -7.92 10.10 -5.17
C LEU A 93 -8.57 10.66 -3.89
N GLY A 94 -8.65 9.82 -2.87
CA GLY A 94 -8.99 10.18 -1.50
C GLY A 94 -7.77 10.07 -0.59
N CYS A 95 -7.92 10.54 0.64
CA CYS A 95 -6.90 10.44 1.68
C CYS A 95 -7.48 9.83 2.94
N PHE A 96 -6.71 9.01 3.64
CA PHE A 96 -7.11 8.43 4.91
C PHE A 96 -5.92 8.37 5.87
N SER A 97 -6.08 8.95 7.05
CA SER A 97 -5.10 8.84 8.13
C SER A 97 -5.53 7.72 9.08
N PRO A 98 -4.74 6.63 9.21
CA PRO A 98 -5.04 5.58 10.17
C PRO A 98 -5.15 6.09 11.60
N PRO A 99 -6.00 5.48 12.44
CA PRO A 99 -6.05 5.82 13.86
C PRO A 99 -4.70 5.52 14.53
N THR A 100 -4.34 6.33 15.52
CA THR A 100 -3.14 6.10 16.33
C THR A 100 -3.31 4.98 17.35
N ILE A 101 -4.57 4.61 17.65
CA ILE A 101 -4.91 3.51 18.55
C ILE A 101 -4.92 2.23 17.74
N ILE A 102 -4.09 1.27 18.13
CA ILE A 102 -4.00 -0.04 17.51
C ILE A 102 -5.21 -0.87 17.96
N PRO A 103 -6.04 -1.37 17.01
CA PRO A 103 -7.15 -2.26 17.38
C PRO A 103 -6.64 -3.59 17.95
N PRO A 104 -7.48 -4.35 18.67
CA PRO A 104 -7.16 -5.71 19.10
C PRO A 104 -6.79 -6.62 17.92
N ASP A 105 -5.88 -7.56 18.13
CA ASP A 105 -5.43 -8.52 17.11
C ASP A 105 -6.57 -9.31 16.46
N GLU A 106 -7.68 -9.52 17.17
CA GLU A 106 -8.89 -10.20 16.68
C GLU A 106 -9.59 -9.44 15.54
N GLU A 107 -9.37 -8.12 15.45
CA GLU A 107 -9.88 -7.27 14.37
C GLU A 107 -8.92 -7.23 13.16
N SER A 108 -7.74 -7.83 13.28
CA SER A 108 -6.79 -7.94 12.18
C SER A 108 -7.22 -9.01 11.18
N ALA A 109 -6.88 -8.80 9.91
CA ALA A 109 -7.11 -9.75 8.82
C ALA A 109 -5.81 -9.99 8.05
N VAL A 110 -5.67 -11.19 7.47
CA VAL A 110 -4.57 -11.51 6.57
C VAL A 110 -5.04 -11.31 5.13
N MET A 111 -4.44 -10.34 4.45
CA MET A 111 -4.75 -9.97 3.07
C MET A 111 -3.57 -10.29 2.15
N GLU A 112 -3.82 -10.48 0.85
CA GLU A 112 -2.79 -10.75 -0.14
C GLU A 112 -2.53 -9.54 -1.04
N PHE A 113 -1.35 -8.95 -0.91
CA PHE A 113 -0.90 -7.81 -1.72
C PHE A 113 0.27 -8.20 -2.62
N TRP A 114 0.50 -7.44 -3.70
CA TRP A 114 1.72 -7.59 -4.49
C TRP A 114 2.92 -7.11 -3.67
N ALA A 115 3.99 -7.89 -3.63
CA ALA A 115 5.25 -7.45 -3.05
C ALA A 115 5.99 -6.54 -4.02
N LEU A 116 6.32 -5.32 -3.58
CA LEU A 116 7.20 -4.41 -4.29
C LEU A 116 8.63 -4.66 -3.78
N GLU A 117 9.46 -5.26 -4.64
CA GLU A 117 10.81 -5.71 -4.30
C GLU A 117 11.79 -5.19 -5.37
N ILE A 118 13.03 -4.89 -4.97
CA ILE A 118 14.12 -4.62 -5.91
C ILE A 118 14.84 -5.95 -6.12
N GLU A 119 14.84 -6.45 -7.35
CA GLU A 119 15.68 -7.60 -7.71
C GLU A 119 17.13 -7.12 -7.84
N ASP A 120 18.04 -7.78 -7.11
CA ASP A 120 19.47 -7.54 -7.27
C ASP A 120 19.89 -7.97 -8.68
N PHE A 121 20.36 -7.02 -9.48
CA PHE A 121 21.21 -7.34 -10.62
C PHE A 121 22.61 -7.63 -10.05
N VAL A 122 22.86 -8.91 -9.76
CA VAL A 122 24.23 -9.42 -9.52
C VAL A 122 24.90 -9.69 -10.86
#